data_AF-A0A8J3FFZ9-F1
#
_entry.id   AF-A0A8J3FFZ9-F1
#
_cell.length_a   1.000
_cell.length_b   1.000
_cell.length_c   1.000
_cell.angle_alpha   90.00
_cell.angle_beta   90.00
_cell.angle_gamma   90.00
#
_symmetry.space_group_name_H-M   'P 1'
#
loop_
_entity.id
_entity.type
_entity.pdbx_description
1 polymer ?
#
loop_
_entity_poly.entity_id
_entity_poly.type
_entity_poly.pdbx_seq_one_letter_code
_entity_poly.pdbx_strand_id
1 'polypeptide(L)'
;MKNFKLLINLVVVATSFMFFQCTSEYTPIVGPAGADGVDGVDGVNGVDGAGAVCISCHSNEHRDPIYAAYVLSNHYGPDGNGLDGSWARGTSASCAQCHNNQGFIDFQSGLYVDANGNQSANPNGYAVSNPITCTGCHDVHRSFDFDNDGNDYALRTLAPVALIIDPDTSIDVNNDSDPMGYSNTCINCHQPRTPAPTPNAFGNYKVTSTHWGPHHGPQGTFLYGLGGAILPGAMPAVGDAGHAKGASCVSCHMGEPTAADNGGHTWNPTANACLSCHDTEPEGVEGLDALRATLLVELQTKGLDSTGTKYIFDANGNLQTGTYPVKVSQAAFNYILLMEDRSNGIHNPEYAKDLATNSINALQNN
;
A
#
# COMPACT_ATOMS: atom_id res chain seq x y z
N MET A 1 -58.89 -12.03 20.48
CA MET A 1 -58.08 -11.15 19.60
C MET A 1 -56.66 -10.83 20.11
N LYS A 2 -56.38 -10.80 21.43
CA LYS A 2 -55.00 -10.56 21.93
C LYS A 2 -54.04 -11.74 21.70
N ASN A 3 -54.50 -12.99 21.86
CA ASN A 3 -53.63 -14.17 21.74
C ASN A 3 -53.23 -14.49 20.29
N PHE A 4 -54.02 -14.05 19.31
CA PHE A 4 -53.73 -14.26 17.89
C PHE A 4 -52.62 -13.33 17.39
N LYS A 5 -52.52 -12.11 17.94
CA LYS A 5 -51.43 -11.16 17.64
C LYS A 5 -50.09 -11.61 18.22
N LEU A 6 -50.11 -12.27 19.39
CA LEU A 6 -48.90 -12.82 20.01
C LEU A 6 -48.33 -13.98 19.19
N LEU A 7 -49.19 -14.87 18.68
CA LEU A 7 -48.81 -15.98 17.80
C LEU A 7 -48.24 -15.49 16.46
N ILE A 8 -48.85 -14.47 15.85
CA ILE A 8 -48.33 -13.88 14.61
C ILE A 8 -46.96 -13.24 14.83
N ASN A 9 -46.76 -12.51 15.92
CA ASN A 9 -45.46 -11.90 16.23
C ASN A 9 -44.38 -12.95 16.53
N LEU A 10 -44.72 -14.05 17.20
CA LEU A 10 -43.80 -15.16 17.44
C LEU A 10 -43.42 -15.88 16.15
N VAL A 11 -44.37 -16.08 15.23
CA VAL A 11 -44.08 -16.69 13.92
C VAL A 11 -43.21 -15.78 13.07
N VAL A 12 -43.46 -14.46 13.03
CA VAL A 12 -42.64 -13.50 12.29
C VAL A 12 -41.20 -13.45 12.81
N VAL A 13 -41.01 -13.45 14.14
CA VAL A 13 -39.68 -13.52 14.78
C VAL A 13 -38.99 -14.86 14.47
N ALA A 14 -39.71 -15.98 14.56
CA ALA A 14 -39.14 -17.30 14.25
C ALA A 14 -38.76 -17.45 12.77
N THR A 15 -39.53 -16.88 11.84
CA THR A 15 -39.21 -16.92 10.40
C THR A 15 -38.11 -15.94 10.00
N SER A 16 -37.87 -14.87 10.77
CA SER A 16 -36.76 -13.94 10.49
C SER A 16 -35.38 -14.50 10.88
N PHE A 17 -35.32 -15.56 11.70
CA PHE A 17 -34.10 -16.33 11.95
C PHE A 17 -33.80 -17.39 10.87
N MET A 18 -34.73 -17.66 9.94
CA MET A 18 -34.56 -18.71 8.92
C MET A 18 -33.93 -18.21 7.60
N PHE A 19 -33.60 -16.92 7.48
CA PHE A 19 -33.00 -16.33 6.27
C PHE A 19 -31.50 -16.02 6.36
N PHE A 20 -30.78 -16.59 7.35
CA PHE A 20 -29.32 -16.44 7.47
C PHE A 20 -28.50 -17.45 6.65
N GLN A 21 -29.11 -18.24 5.77
CA GLN A 21 -28.38 -19.21 4.95
C GLN A 21 -28.23 -18.75 3.50
N CYS A 22 -27.41 -17.70 3.33
CA CYS A 22 -26.66 -17.43 2.11
C CYS A 22 -25.31 -16.80 2.50
N THR A 23 -24.56 -17.43 3.40
CA THR A 23 -23.11 -17.25 3.42
C THR A 23 -22.56 -18.20 2.37
N SER A 24 -21.95 -17.67 1.31
CA SER A 24 -20.98 -18.44 0.53
C SER A 24 -20.03 -19.06 1.53
N GLU A 25 -20.01 -20.39 1.61
CA GLU A 25 -19.07 -21.12 2.44
C GLU A 25 -17.67 -20.83 1.91
N TYR A 26 -17.05 -19.78 2.44
CA TYR A 26 -15.61 -19.74 2.57
C TYR A 26 -15.29 -20.94 3.45
N THR A 27 -14.91 -22.05 2.82
CA THR A 27 -14.15 -23.09 3.49
C THR A 27 -12.72 -22.60 3.41
N PRO A 28 -12.17 -21.98 4.47
CA PRO A 28 -10.73 -21.86 4.54
C PRO A 28 -10.19 -23.26 4.34
N ILE A 29 -9.16 -23.41 3.49
CA ILE A 29 -8.32 -24.60 3.53
C ILE A 29 -7.58 -24.49 4.86
N VAL A 30 -8.27 -24.82 5.95
CA VAL A 30 -7.67 -24.99 7.27
C VAL A 30 -6.77 -26.19 7.09
N GLY A 31 -5.48 -26.03 7.41
CA GLY A 31 -4.61 -27.20 7.56
C GLY A 31 -5.26 -28.21 8.50
N PRO A 32 -4.85 -29.50 8.46
CA PRO A 32 -5.28 -30.44 9.49
C PRO A 32 -5.10 -29.77 10.86
N ALA A 33 -6.13 -29.84 11.69
CA ALA A 33 -6.05 -29.32 13.06
C ALA A 33 -4.76 -29.84 13.70
N GLY A 34 -4.01 -28.95 14.36
CA GLY A 34 -2.89 -29.37 15.19
C GLY A 34 -3.35 -30.48 16.12
N ALA A 35 -2.45 -31.42 16.42
CA ALA A 35 -2.78 -32.47 17.39
C ALA A 35 -3.32 -31.82 18.67
N ASP A 36 -4.43 -32.35 19.20
CA ASP A 36 -4.99 -31.88 20.45
C ASP A 36 -3.88 -31.83 21.51
N GLY A 37 -3.81 -30.71 22.23
CA GLY A 37 -2.95 -30.63 23.40
C GLY A 37 -3.32 -31.75 24.37
N VAL A 38 -2.34 -32.28 25.09
CA VAL A 38 -2.60 -33.29 26.11
C VAL A 38 -3.57 -32.70 27.15
N ASP A 39 -4.68 -33.39 27.40
CA ASP A 39 -5.63 -33.01 28.45
C ASP A 39 -4.89 -32.75 29.77
N GLY A 40 -5.17 -31.60 30.38
CA GLY A 40 -4.66 -31.28 31.71
C GLY A 40 -5.11 -32.34 32.73
N VAL A 41 -4.29 -32.57 33.74
CA VAL A 41 -4.67 -33.47 34.84
C VAL A 41 -5.78 -32.81 35.66
N ASP A 42 -6.94 -33.47 35.77
CA ASP A 42 -8.07 -33.01 36.58
C ASP A 42 -7.62 -32.60 38.00
N GLY A 43 -7.89 -31.34 38.37
CA GLY A 43 -7.53 -30.78 39.67
C GLY A 43 -6.14 -30.13 39.75
N VAL A 44 -5.38 -30.14 38.65
CA VAL A 44 -4.22 -29.27 38.45
C VAL A 44 -4.70 -28.15 37.53
N ASN A 45 -4.71 -26.90 38.00
CA ASN A 45 -4.90 -25.77 37.10
C ASN A 45 -3.87 -25.89 35.98
N GLY A 46 -4.31 -25.84 34.72
CA GLY A 46 -3.40 -25.62 33.62
C GLY A 46 -2.51 -24.41 33.94
N VAL A 47 -1.26 -24.43 33.51
CA VAL A 47 -0.37 -23.29 33.74
C VAL A 47 -1.05 -22.07 33.11
N ASP A 48 -1.21 -20.97 33.86
CA ASP A 48 -1.85 -19.70 33.44
C ASP A 48 -1.13 -18.99 32.24
N GLY A 49 -0.35 -19.71 31.43
CA GLY A 49 0.44 -19.18 30.32
C GLY A 49 -0.38 -18.84 29.07
N ALA A 50 -1.45 -19.59 28.77
CA ALA A 50 -2.21 -19.40 27.52
C ALA A 50 -3.06 -18.12 27.51
N GLY A 51 -3.56 -17.67 28.66
CA GLY A 51 -4.28 -16.39 28.75
C GLY A 51 -3.33 -15.18 28.80
N ALA A 52 -2.17 -15.33 29.45
CA ALA A 52 -1.20 -14.26 29.62
C ALA A 52 -0.60 -13.80 28.28
N VAL A 53 -0.29 -14.73 27.37
CA VAL A 53 0.18 -14.41 26.01
C VAL A 53 -0.87 -13.66 25.19
N CYS A 54 -2.16 -13.95 25.38
CA CYS A 54 -3.22 -13.17 24.75
C CYS A 54 -3.32 -11.77 25.36
N ILE A 55 -3.27 -11.66 26.69
CA ILE A 55 -3.40 -10.38 27.41
C ILE A 55 -2.23 -9.44 27.12
N SER A 56 -1.02 -9.94 26.87
CA SER A 56 0.12 -9.08 26.52
C SER A 56 -0.13 -8.26 25.25
N CYS A 57 -0.96 -8.74 24.34
CA CYS A 57 -1.34 -8.03 23.10
C CYS A 57 -2.76 -7.44 23.16
N HIS A 58 -3.69 -8.08 23.88
CA HIS A 58 -5.10 -7.65 23.92
C HIS A 58 -5.47 -6.78 25.12
N SER A 59 -4.52 -6.43 25.98
CA SER A 59 -4.74 -5.46 27.06
C SER A 59 -4.88 -4.03 26.53
N ASN A 60 -5.57 -3.19 27.30
CA ASN A 60 -5.65 -1.75 27.01
C ASN A 60 -4.27 -1.08 27.10
N GLU A 61 -3.39 -1.54 27.99
CA GLU A 61 -2.02 -1.04 28.10
C GLU A 61 -1.25 -1.21 26.78
N HIS A 62 -1.46 -2.32 26.07
CA HIS A 62 -0.89 -2.53 24.74
C HIS A 62 -1.63 -1.77 23.64
N ARG A 63 -2.97 -1.75 23.67
CA ARG A 63 -3.80 -1.24 22.55
C ARG A 63 -4.04 0.27 22.57
N ASP A 64 -4.11 0.91 23.73
CA ASP A 64 -4.40 2.34 23.85
C ASP A 64 -3.33 3.20 23.13
N PRO A 65 -2.01 2.91 23.26
CA PRO A 65 -1.00 3.62 22.47
C PRO A 65 -1.15 3.42 20.96
N ILE A 66 -1.56 2.22 20.52
CA ILE A 66 -1.81 1.91 19.10
C ILE A 66 -2.98 2.76 18.58
N TYR A 67 -4.07 2.85 19.33
CA TYR A 67 -5.21 3.70 18.96
C TYR A 67 -4.83 5.17 18.91
N ALA A 68 -4.05 5.65 19.88
CA ALA A 68 -3.58 7.03 19.90
C ALA A 68 -2.68 7.35 18.70
N ALA A 69 -1.74 6.47 18.36
CA ALA A 69 -0.87 6.61 17.20
C ALA A 69 -1.68 6.59 15.88
N TYR A 70 -2.65 5.69 15.75
CA TYR A 70 -3.49 5.58 14.56
C TYR A 70 -4.29 6.86 14.28
N VAL A 71 -4.76 7.57 15.30
CA VAL A 71 -5.47 8.86 15.15
C VAL A 71 -4.62 9.93 14.45
N LEU A 72 -3.30 9.85 14.62
CA LEU A 72 -2.34 10.79 14.01
C LEU A 72 -1.95 10.38 12.58
N SER A 73 -2.33 9.18 12.15
CA SER A 73 -2.05 8.69 10.81
C SER A 73 -2.91 9.40 9.75
N ASN A 74 -2.42 9.37 8.51
CA ASN A 74 -3.18 9.84 7.36
C ASN A 74 -4.37 8.94 7.00
N HIS A 75 -4.50 7.73 7.57
CA HIS A 75 -5.64 6.84 7.31
C HIS A 75 -6.81 7.05 8.28
N TYR A 76 -6.66 7.80 9.38
CA TYR A 76 -7.74 8.02 10.35
C TYR A 76 -8.99 8.72 9.77
N GLY A 77 -8.86 9.43 8.64
CA GLY A 77 -9.97 10.06 7.92
C GLY A 77 -9.97 11.59 8.01
N PRO A 78 -11.14 12.26 7.96
CA PRO A 78 -11.24 13.73 7.82
C PRO A 78 -10.67 14.53 9.00
N ASP A 79 -10.46 13.89 10.16
CA ASP A 79 -9.91 14.51 11.36
C ASP A 79 -8.40 14.20 11.56
N GLY A 80 -7.79 13.40 10.68
CA GLY A 80 -6.34 13.18 10.65
C GLY A 80 -5.62 14.17 9.73
N ASN A 81 -4.29 14.12 9.65
CA ASN A 81 -3.48 14.85 8.66
C ASN A 81 -3.67 14.32 7.21
N GLY A 82 -4.70 13.50 6.98
CA GLY A 82 -5.00 12.79 5.75
C GLY A 82 -5.16 13.75 4.59
N LEU A 83 -4.12 13.82 3.76
CA LEU A 83 -4.07 14.55 2.50
C LEU A 83 -5.40 14.41 1.73
N ASP A 84 -6.09 15.54 1.60
CA ASP A 84 -7.13 15.84 0.61
C ASP A 84 -8.40 14.97 0.58
N GLY A 85 -8.72 14.23 1.66
CA GLY A 85 -9.96 13.46 1.71
C GLY A 85 -10.04 12.37 0.63
N SER A 86 -8.90 11.79 0.25
CA SER A 86 -8.79 10.73 -0.78
C SER A 86 -9.70 9.54 -0.51
N TRP A 87 -9.93 9.21 0.77
CA TRP A 87 -10.91 8.22 1.22
C TRP A 87 -12.32 8.49 0.66
N ALA A 88 -12.70 9.72 0.33
CA ALA A 88 -14.01 10.04 -0.24
C ALA A 88 -14.21 9.49 -1.67
N ARG A 89 -13.14 9.00 -2.33
CA ARG A 89 -13.19 8.42 -3.69
C ARG A 89 -13.52 6.93 -3.71
N GLY A 90 -13.56 6.27 -2.56
CA GLY A 90 -13.71 4.82 -2.43
C GLY A 90 -15.12 4.25 -2.66
N THR A 91 -16.03 4.98 -3.30
CA THR A 91 -17.34 4.41 -3.73
C THR A 91 -17.23 3.62 -5.03
N SER A 92 -16.22 3.88 -5.87
CA SER A 92 -15.99 3.12 -7.10
C SER A 92 -15.05 1.94 -6.85
N ALA A 93 -15.29 0.80 -7.50
CA ALA A 93 -14.51 -0.43 -7.30
C ALA A 93 -12.99 -0.21 -7.41
N SER A 94 -12.57 0.52 -8.45
CA SER A 94 -11.14 0.74 -8.73
C SER A 94 -10.45 1.63 -7.69
N CYS A 95 -11.18 2.49 -6.97
CA CYS A 95 -10.64 3.30 -5.89
C CYS A 95 -10.84 2.64 -4.52
N ALA A 96 -11.91 1.86 -4.36
CA ALA A 96 -12.31 1.25 -3.11
C ALA A 96 -11.27 0.24 -2.59
N GLN A 97 -10.53 -0.40 -3.48
CA GLN A 97 -9.42 -1.28 -3.12
C GLN A 97 -8.47 -0.65 -2.09
N CYS A 98 -8.18 0.66 -2.21
CA CYS A 98 -7.23 1.34 -1.32
C CYS A 98 -7.90 2.41 -0.43
N HIS A 99 -9.04 2.96 -0.87
CA HIS A 99 -9.69 4.13 -0.26
C HIS A 99 -11.06 3.80 0.37
N ASN A 100 -11.32 2.53 0.66
CA ASN A 100 -12.51 2.06 1.37
C ASN A 100 -12.14 0.84 2.23
N ASN A 101 -12.49 0.84 3.52
CA ASN A 101 -12.18 -0.28 4.41
C ASN A 101 -12.83 -1.59 3.93
N GLN A 102 -14.11 -1.54 3.56
CA GLN A 102 -14.79 -2.72 3.01
C GLN A 102 -14.22 -3.06 1.63
N GLY A 103 -13.85 -2.05 0.84
CA GLY A 103 -13.21 -2.24 -0.45
C GLY A 103 -11.90 -3.01 -0.40
N PHE A 104 -11.04 -2.70 0.58
CA PHE A 104 -9.81 -3.45 0.81
C PHE A 104 -10.08 -4.87 1.32
N ILE A 105 -11.04 -5.05 2.24
CA ILE A 105 -11.45 -6.39 2.71
C ILE A 105 -11.95 -7.25 1.55
N ASP A 106 -12.83 -6.69 0.71
CA ASP A 106 -13.38 -7.37 -0.46
C ASP A 106 -12.28 -7.69 -1.47
N PHE A 107 -11.34 -6.77 -1.69
CA PHE A 107 -10.16 -7.02 -2.52
C PHE A 107 -9.37 -8.21 -1.98
N GLN A 108 -8.99 -8.21 -0.71
CA GLN A 108 -8.20 -9.30 -0.11
C GLN A 108 -8.95 -10.62 0.04
N SER A 109 -10.28 -10.62 -0.03
CA SER A 109 -11.07 -11.85 0.01
C SER A 109 -10.89 -12.74 -1.22
N GLY A 110 -10.45 -12.17 -2.36
CA GLY A 110 -10.39 -12.87 -3.64
C GLY A 110 -11.75 -13.26 -4.23
N LEU A 111 -12.86 -12.82 -3.62
CA LEU A 111 -14.22 -13.16 -4.05
C LEU A 111 -14.69 -12.37 -5.28
N TYR A 112 -14.00 -11.29 -5.62
CA TYR A 112 -14.37 -10.40 -6.71
C TYR A 112 -13.23 -10.30 -7.73
N VAL A 113 -13.62 -10.18 -8.99
CA VAL A 113 -12.72 -9.95 -10.12
C VAL A 113 -13.22 -8.79 -10.98
N ASP A 114 -12.30 -8.10 -11.63
CA ASP A 114 -12.61 -7.07 -12.61
C ASP A 114 -13.07 -7.68 -13.95
N ALA A 115 -13.32 -6.81 -14.94
CA ALA A 115 -13.77 -7.25 -16.27
C ALA A 115 -12.73 -8.12 -17.03
N ASN A 116 -11.47 -8.11 -16.61
CA ASN A 116 -10.38 -8.90 -17.18
C ASN A 116 -10.12 -10.19 -16.40
N GLY A 117 -10.85 -10.44 -15.30
CA GLY A 117 -10.66 -11.61 -14.44
C GLY A 117 -9.57 -11.43 -13.37
N ASN A 118 -9.03 -10.22 -13.20
CA ASN A 118 -8.04 -9.93 -12.15
C ASN A 118 -8.75 -9.65 -10.83
N GLN A 119 -8.14 -10.02 -9.70
CA GLN A 119 -8.65 -9.74 -8.36
C GLN A 119 -9.03 -8.25 -8.20
N SER A 120 -10.19 -7.98 -7.61
CA SER A 120 -10.72 -6.62 -7.46
C SER A 120 -11.51 -6.46 -6.18
N ALA A 121 -11.85 -5.22 -5.82
CA ALA A 121 -12.95 -4.96 -4.88
C ALA A 121 -14.30 -5.21 -5.57
N ASN A 122 -15.43 -5.13 -4.84
CA ASN A 122 -16.76 -5.26 -5.44
C ASN A 122 -16.93 -4.40 -6.72
N PRO A 123 -17.11 -5.03 -7.91
CA PRO A 123 -17.15 -4.31 -9.19
C PRO A 123 -18.34 -3.35 -9.31
N ASN A 124 -19.40 -3.59 -8.53
CA ASN A 124 -20.58 -2.72 -8.49
C ASN A 124 -20.36 -1.46 -7.62
N GLY A 125 -19.22 -1.35 -6.93
CA GLY A 125 -18.91 -0.25 -6.03
C GLY A 125 -19.63 -0.34 -4.68
N TYR A 126 -19.57 0.77 -3.94
CA TYR A 126 -20.04 0.89 -2.56
C TYR A 126 -20.93 2.10 -2.40
N ALA A 127 -21.98 1.96 -1.59
CA ALA A 127 -22.93 3.05 -1.32
C ALA A 127 -22.29 4.21 -0.53
N VAL A 128 -21.30 3.91 0.30
CA VAL A 128 -20.58 4.87 1.13
C VAL A 128 -19.08 4.62 1.04
N SER A 129 -18.29 5.68 1.24
CA SER A 129 -16.85 5.57 1.40
C SER A 129 -16.46 5.79 2.85
N ASN A 130 -15.45 5.08 3.31
CA ASN A 130 -14.88 5.23 4.64
C ASN A 130 -13.35 5.13 4.60
N PRO A 131 -12.64 5.73 5.57
CA PRO A 131 -11.20 5.53 5.70
C PRO A 131 -10.86 4.06 5.97
N ILE A 132 -9.63 3.63 5.64
CA ILE A 132 -9.10 2.34 6.08
C ILE A 132 -9.05 2.36 7.60
N THR A 133 -9.57 1.32 8.26
CA THR A 133 -9.59 1.20 9.74
C THR A 133 -8.82 -0.02 10.19
N CYS A 134 -8.82 -0.28 11.51
CA CYS A 134 -8.19 -1.46 12.10
C CYS A 134 -8.57 -2.76 11.39
N THR A 135 -9.85 -2.94 11.03
CA THR A 135 -10.34 -4.17 10.39
C THR A 135 -9.95 -4.29 8.93
N GLY A 136 -9.50 -3.22 8.28
CA GLY A 136 -8.93 -3.29 6.95
C GLY A 136 -7.65 -4.13 6.99
N CYS A 137 -6.73 -3.77 7.88
CA CYS A 137 -5.43 -4.45 7.99
C CYS A 137 -5.45 -5.68 8.90
N HIS A 138 -6.28 -5.73 9.95
CA HIS A 138 -6.33 -6.82 10.92
C HIS A 138 -7.61 -7.65 10.81
N ASP A 139 -7.50 -8.93 11.12
CA ASP A 139 -8.57 -9.92 11.14
C ASP A 139 -8.40 -10.89 12.32
N VAL A 140 -8.40 -12.19 12.05
CA VAL A 140 -8.13 -13.26 13.00
C VAL A 140 -6.73 -13.82 12.81
N HIS A 141 -6.15 -14.35 13.89
CA HIS A 141 -4.90 -15.08 13.81
C HIS A 141 -5.03 -16.32 12.93
N ARG A 142 -4.04 -16.56 12.08
CA ARG A 142 -3.91 -17.79 11.28
C ARG A 142 -3.44 -18.96 12.13
N SER A 143 -2.64 -18.68 13.16
CA SER A 143 -2.15 -19.64 14.13
C SER A 143 -2.12 -19.04 15.52
N PHE A 144 -2.30 -19.90 16.53
CA PHE A 144 -2.07 -19.56 17.93
C PHE A 144 -0.79 -20.21 18.48
N ASP A 145 -0.02 -20.91 17.62
CA ASP A 145 1.30 -21.46 17.93
C ASP A 145 2.38 -20.45 17.51
N PHE A 146 2.45 -19.33 18.25
CA PHE A 146 3.36 -18.23 17.91
C PHE A 146 4.85 -18.60 18.02
N ASP A 147 5.19 -19.65 18.78
CA ASP A 147 6.57 -20.11 18.93
C ASP A 147 7.09 -20.80 17.67
N ASN A 148 6.22 -21.51 16.94
CA ASN A 148 6.59 -22.23 15.73
C ASN A 148 6.21 -21.47 14.44
N ASP A 149 5.06 -20.82 14.43
CA ASP A 149 4.51 -20.16 13.24
C ASP A 149 4.80 -18.66 13.18
N GLY A 150 5.31 -18.09 14.28
CA GLY A 150 5.51 -16.66 14.44
C GLY A 150 4.21 -15.90 14.73
N ASN A 151 4.34 -14.65 15.17
CA ASN A 151 3.19 -13.80 15.46
C ASN A 151 2.74 -13.08 14.19
N ASP A 152 1.63 -13.51 13.60
CA ASP A 152 1.10 -12.89 12.39
C ASP A 152 0.42 -11.53 12.61
N TYR A 153 0.33 -11.07 13.87
CA TYR A 153 -0.38 -9.88 14.32
C TYR A 153 -1.83 -9.81 13.81
N ALA A 154 -2.41 -10.96 13.48
CA ALA A 154 -3.67 -11.09 12.77
C ALA A 154 -3.76 -10.19 11.52
N LEU A 155 -2.65 -9.89 10.84
CA LEU A 155 -2.69 -9.09 9.61
C LEU A 155 -3.47 -9.84 8.54
N ARG A 156 -4.33 -9.16 7.79
CA ARG A 156 -5.23 -9.75 6.79
C ARG A 156 -4.48 -10.44 5.65
N THR A 157 -3.32 -9.92 5.27
CA THR A 157 -2.42 -10.55 4.31
C THR A 157 -0.98 -10.44 4.75
N LEU A 158 -0.22 -11.48 4.45
CA LEU A 158 1.24 -11.53 4.49
C LEU A 158 1.81 -11.95 3.12
N ALA A 159 0.93 -12.24 2.16
CA ALA A 159 1.30 -12.85 0.90
C ALA A 159 2.02 -11.83 -0.01
N PRO A 160 2.92 -12.31 -0.90
CA PRO A 160 3.49 -11.50 -1.97
C PRO A 160 2.39 -10.76 -2.76
N VAL A 161 2.68 -9.53 -3.14
CA VAL A 161 1.72 -8.63 -3.79
C VAL A 161 1.97 -8.57 -5.29
N ALA A 162 1.03 -9.06 -6.09
CA ALA A 162 1.02 -8.84 -7.54
C ALA A 162 0.78 -7.35 -7.85
N LEU A 163 1.49 -6.80 -8.84
CA LEU A 163 1.36 -5.39 -9.18
C LEU A 163 0.10 -5.11 -10.00
N ILE A 164 -0.59 -4.02 -9.68
CA ILE A 164 -1.77 -3.53 -10.42
C ILE A 164 -1.39 -3.21 -11.87
N ILE A 165 -0.21 -2.64 -12.08
CA ILE A 165 0.29 -2.26 -13.40
C ILE A 165 0.85 -3.45 -14.20
N ASP A 166 1.14 -4.56 -13.53
CA ASP A 166 1.73 -5.76 -14.12
C ASP A 166 1.47 -6.99 -13.21
N PRO A 167 0.32 -7.67 -13.37
CA PRO A 167 -0.09 -8.76 -12.48
C PRO A 167 0.84 -9.99 -12.49
N ASP A 168 1.70 -10.11 -13.49
CA ASP A 168 2.69 -11.20 -13.59
C ASP A 168 3.95 -10.91 -12.76
N THR A 169 4.13 -9.68 -12.29
CA THR A 169 5.21 -9.27 -11.39
C THR A 169 4.69 -9.13 -9.96
N SER A 170 5.40 -9.71 -8.99
CA SER A 170 5.09 -9.57 -7.57
C SER A 170 6.25 -8.99 -6.77
N ILE A 171 5.89 -8.31 -5.68
CA ILE A 171 6.82 -7.85 -4.65
C ILE A 171 6.56 -8.66 -3.37
N ASP A 172 7.62 -9.15 -2.75
CA ASP A 172 7.60 -9.80 -1.45
C ASP A 172 8.68 -9.21 -0.55
N VAL A 173 8.27 -8.46 0.47
CA VAL A 173 9.16 -7.91 1.50
C VAL A 173 9.35 -8.96 2.58
N ASN A 174 10.01 -10.06 2.22
CA ASN A 174 10.40 -11.10 3.15
C ASN A 174 11.93 -11.13 3.23
N ASN A 175 12.46 -10.58 4.33
CA ASN A 175 13.89 -10.52 4.59
C ASN A 175 14.15 -10.59 6.11
N ASP A 176 15.42 -10.52 6.52
CA ASP A 176 15.80 -10.67 7.94
C ASP A 176 15.13 -9.63 8.88
N SER A 177 14.72 -8.47 8.35
CA SER A 177 14.00 -7.44 9.12
C SER A 177 12.47 -7.60 9.13
N ASP A 178 11.93 -8.46 8.26
CA ASP A 178 10.50 -8.75 8.12
C ASP A 178 10.29 -10.20 7.63
N PRO A 179 10.62 -11.21 8.46
CA PRO A 179 10.65 -12.62 8.02
C PRO A 179 9.26 -13.19 7.70
N MET A 180 8.20 -12.50 8.12
CA MET A 180 6.81 -12.91 7.87
C MET A 180 6.14 -12.10 6.76
N GLY A 181 6.79 -11.08 6.20
CA GLY A 181 6.21 -10.27 5.12
C GLY A 181 5.11 -9.31 5.56
N TYR A 182 5.19 -8.75 6.78
CA TYR A 182 4.22 -7.79 7.31
C TYR A 182 4.03 -6.59 6.37
N SER A 183 5.12 -6.13 5.77
CA SER A 183 5.16 -4.98 4.86
C SER A 183 4.42 -5.23 3.55
N ASN A 184 4.12 -6.48 3.19
CA ASN A 184 3.29 -6.81 2.03
C ASN A 184 1.88 -6.21 2.17
N THR A 185 1.34 -6.06 3.39
CA THR A 185 0.03 -5.41 3.59
C THR A 185 0.02 -3.96 3.09
N CYS A 186 1.14 -3.25 3.17
CA CYS A 186 1.26 -1.85 2.74
C CYS A 186 1.25 -1.74 1.20
N ILE A 187 1.95 -2.65 0.52
CA ILE A 187 2.18 -2.62 -0.93
C ILE A 187 0.90 -2.87 -1.73
N ASN A 188 -0.10 -3.54 -1.15
CA ASN A 188 -1.40 -3.72 -1.80
C ASN A 188 -2.05 -2.38 -2.21
N CYS A 189 -1.75 -1.31 -1.47
CA CYS A 189 -2.22 0.04 -1.76
C CYS A 189 -1.11 0.98 -2.26
N HIS A 190 0.09 0.88 -1.66
CA HIS A 190 1.23 1.76 -1.94
C HIS A 190 2.01 1.31 -3.18
N GLN A 191 1.33 1.26 -4.32
CA GLN A 191 1.86 0.91 -5.62
C GLN A 191 1.19 1.73 -6.72
N PRO A 192 1.83 1.91 -7.89
CA PRO A 192 1.25 2.65 -8.99
C PRO A 192 0.00 1.97 -9.54
N ARG A 193 -0.89 2.78 -10.11
CA ARG A 193 -2.11 2.34 -10.80
C ARG A 193 -2.08 2.59 -12.31
N THR A 194 -1.08 3.35 -12.77
CA THR A 194 -0.87 3.63 -14.20
C THR A 194 0.54 3.17 -14.55
N PRO A 195 0.73 2.34 -15.59
CA PRO A 195 2.05 1.96 -16.05
C PRO A 195 2.77 3.14 -16.73
N ALA A 196 4.08 3.03 -16.85
CA ALA A 196 4.88 3.97 -17.63
C ALA A 196 4.42 4.06 -19.10
N PRO A 197 4.58 5.23 -19.77
CA PRO A 197 4.20 5.41 -21.17
C PRO A 197 4.82 4.41 -22.14
N THR A 198 3.98 3.85 -23.00
CA THR A 198 4.36 3.08 -24.19
C THR A 198 4.03 3.85 -25.46
N PRO A 199 4.85 3.76 -26.53
CA PRO A 199 4.59 4.51 -27.76
C PRO A 199 3.36 3.98 -28.49
N ASN A 200 2.60 4.88 -29.10
CA ASN A 200 1.66 4.52 -30.16
C ASN A 200 2.40 4.26 -31.49
N ALA A 201 1.66 3.98 -32.56
CA ALA A 201 2.22 3.68 -33.89
C ALA A 201 3.10 4.81 -34.49
N PHE A 202 3.03 6.02 -33.95
CA PHE A 202 3.81 7.19 -34.37
C PHE A 202 4.94 7.55 -33.39
N GLY A 203 5.22 6.70 -32.38
CA GLY A 203 6.23 6.98 -31.37
C GLY A 203 5.80 8.01 -30.31
N ASN A 204 4.50 8.31 -30.20
CA ASN A 204 3.95 9.31 -29.29
C ASN A 204 3.11 8.68 -28.16
N TYR A 205 2.85 9.46 -27.12
CA TYR A 205 1.93 9.12 -26.02
C TYR A 205 0.97 10.29 -25.75
N LYS A 206 -0.29 9.98 -25.44
CA LYS A 206 -1.33 10.99 -25.18
C LYS A 206 -1.55 11.15 -23.68
N VAL A 207 -1.13 12.28 -23.14
CA VAL A 207 -1.41 12.70 -21.76
C VAL A 207 -2.80 13.33 -21.71
N THR A 208 -3.75 12.65 -21.07
CA THR A 208 -5.18 13.01 -21.09
C THR A 208 -5.64 13.82 -19.87
N SER A 209 -4.85 13.87 -18.80
CA SER A 209 -5.20 14.53 -17.54
C SER A 209 -4.01 15.32 -17.01
N THR A 210 -4.28 16.44 -16.33
CA THR A 210 -3.28 17.17 -15.54
C THR A 210 -2.90 16.46 -14.25
N HIS A 211 -3.62 15.39 -13.89
CA HIS A 211 -3.33 14.49 -12.77
C HIS A 211 -2.74 13.15 -13.25
N TRP A 212 -2.26 13.11 -14.50
CA TRP A 212 -1.65 11.92 -15.06
C TRP A 212 -0.29 11.64 -14.39
N GLY A 213 0.02 10.36 -14.19
CA GLY A 213 1.22 9.90 -13.48
C GLY A 213 1.01 8.50 -12.91
N PRO A 214 1.94 7.99 -12.08
CA PRO A 214 1.87 6.66 -11.48
C PRO A 214 0.67 6.46 -10.55
N HIS A 215 -0.05 7.51 -10.15
CA HIS A 215 -0.90 7.61 -8.95
C HIS A 215 -0.07 7.89 -7.68
N HIS A 216 -0.66 8.61 -6.73
CA HIS A 216 0.01 8.98 -5.49
C HIS A 216 0.36 7.73 -4.68
N GLY A 217 1.53 7.74 -4.05
CA GLY A 217 1.98 6.66 -3.18
C GLY A 217 2.54 5.39 -3.86
N PRO A 218 3.46 5.45 -4.83
CA PRO A 218 4.04 4.28 -5.48
C PRO A 218 5.22 3.66 -4.70
N GLN A 219 5.27 3.82 -3.37
CA GLN A 219 6.43 3.51 -2.53
C GLN A 219 6.91 2.06 -2.68
N GLY A 220 6.01 1.08 -2.73
CA GLY A 220 6.35 -0.33 -2.82
C GLY A 220 7.14 -0.67 -4.07
N THR A 221 6.69 -0.20 -5.24
CA THR A 221 7.46 -0.38 -6.48
C THR A 221 8.75 0.42 -6.48
N PHE A 222 8.75 1.61 -5.89
CA PHE A 222 9.94 2.47 -5.86
C PHE A 222 11.06 1.82 -5.04
N LEU A 223 10.73 1.26 -3.87
CA LEU A 223 11.63 0.47 -3.02
C LEU A 223 12.32 -0.65 -3.83
N TYR A 224 11.57 -1.36 -4.68
CA TYR A 224 12.10 -2.46 -5.50
C TYR A 224 12.73 -2.01 -6.84
N GLY A 225 12.76 -0.71 -7.14
CA GLY A 225 13.31 -0.21 -8.41
C GLY A 225 12.43 -0.54 -9.63
N LEU A 226 11.11 -0.52 -9.43
CA LEU A 226 10.08 -0.83 -10.42
C LEU A 226 9.18 0.40 -10.70
N GLY A 227 8.31 0.28 -11.69
CA GLY A 227 7.24 1.23 -12.00
C GLY A 227 7.66 2.45 -12.82
N GLY A 228 8.94 2.79 -12.88
CA GLY A 228 9.47 3.88 -13.71
C GLY A 228 9.63 3.48 -15.17
N ALA A 229 9.69 4.48 -16.05
CA ALA A 229 10.05 4.28 -17.44
C ALA A 229 11.56 4.05 -17.58
N ILE A 230 11.93 2.89 -18.14
CA ILE A 230 13.34 2.55 -18.38
C ILE A 230 13.83 3.27 -19.64
N LEU A 231 14.61 4.33 -19.44
CA LEU A 231 15.28 5.10 -20.49
C LEU A 231 16.76 4.66 -20.60
N PRO A 232 17.44 4.90 -21.74
CA PRO A 232 18.83 4.45 -21.91
C PRO A 232 19.76 4.97 -20.80
N GLY A 233 20.51 4.04 -20.21
CA GLY A 233 21.45 4.29 -19.12
C GLY A 233 21.56 3.08 -18.19
N ALA A 234 22.43 3.17 -17.18
CA ALA A 234 22.50 2.16 -16.14
C ALA A 234 21.28 2.28 -15.21
N MET A 235 20.82 1.16 -14.68
CA MET A 235 19.80 1.07 -13.64
C MET A 235 20.21 -0.06 -12.68
N PRO A 236 19.92 0.06 -11.38
CA PRO A 236 20.16 -1.02 -10.44
C PRO A 236 19.27 -2.23 -10.76
N ALA A 237 19.69 -3.40 -10.28
CA ALA A 237 18.86 -4.60 -10.37
C ALA A 237 17.61 -4.46 -9.49
N VAL A 238 16.49 -5.03 -9.96
CA VAL A 238 15.22 -5.04 -9.23
C VAL A 238 15.39 -5.72 -7.87
N GLY A 239 14.88 -5.08 -6.82
CA GLY A 239 14.95 -5.57 -5.44
C GLY A 239 16.35 -5.48 -4.79
N ASP A 240 17.36 -4.95 -5.49
CA ASP A 240 18.75 -4.98 -5.01
C ASP A 240 19.12 -3.79 -4.11
N ALA A 241 18.18 -2.88 -3.85
CA ALA A 241 18.38 -1.76 -2.93
C ALA A 241 18.70 -2.25 -1.52
N GLY A 242 19.60 -1.56 -0.81
CA GLY A 242 19.94 -1.86 0.58
C GLY A 242 18.71 -1.90 1.49
N HIS A 243 17.80 -0.94 1.34
CA HIS A 243 16.55 -0.90 2.11
C HIS A 243 15.54 -1.99 1.73
N ALA A 244 15.56 -2.51 0.49
CA ALA A 244 14.69 -3.63 0.11
C ALA A 244 15.21 -4.97 0.67
N LYS A 245 16.53 -5.13 0.77
CA LYS A 245 17.18 -6.36 1.26
C LYS A 245 17.34 -6.41 2.78
N GLY A 246 17.59 -5.27 3.41
CA GLY A 246 17.98 -5.19 4.83
C GLY A 246 17.02 -4.42 5.73
N ALA A 247 15.93 -3.86 5.18
CA ALA A 247 14.91 -3.15 5.92
C ALA A 247 13.52 -3.50 5.37
N SER A 248 12.48 -2.95 5.99
CA SER A 248 11.09 -3.14 5.59
C SER A 248 10.28 -1.87 5.85
N CYS A 249 9.04 -1.82 5.36
CA CYS A 249 8.16 -0.68 5.65
C CYS A 249 7.93 -0.60 7.16
N VAL A 250 7.68 -1.73 7.82
CA VAL A 250 7.41 -1.79 9.26
C VAL A 250 8.64 -1.47 10.12
N SER A 251 9.86 -1.82 9.68
CA SER A 251 11.08 -1.51 10.45
C SER A 251 11.35 -0.01 10.57
N CYS A 252 10.90 0.78 9.58
CA CYS A 252 11.08 2.24 9.57
C CYS A 252 9.84 2.99 10.04
N HIS A 253 8.67 2.68 9.48
CA HIS A 253 7.43 3.43 9.70
C HIS A 253 6.68 3.00 10.96
N MET A 254 6.90 1.77 11.43
CA MET A 254 6.27 1.22 12.64
C MET A 254 7.28 0.97 13.76
N GLY A 255 8.48 1.55 13.64
CA GLY A 255 9.51 1.47 14.67
C GLY A 255 9.10 2.16 15.98
N GLU A 256 9.95 2.01 17.00
CA GLU A 256 9.73 2.62 18.32
C GLU A 256 9.61 4.15 18.21
N PRO A 257 8.51 4.74 18.72
CA PRO A 257 8.29 6.18 18.68
C PRO A 257 9.41 6.98 19.37
N THR A 258 9.86 8.06 18.75
CA THR A 258 10.71 9.08 19.39
C THR A 258 9.93 10.33 19.77
N ALA A 259 8.72 10.48 19.24
CA ALA A 259 7.76 11.54 19.51
C ALA A 259 6.33 10.99 19.42
N ALA A 260 5.33 11.80 19.77
CA ALA A 260 3.94 11.37 19.72
C ALA A 260 3.42 11.12 18.29
N ASP A 261 4.03 11.74 17.30
CA ASP A 261 3.58 11.80 15.90
C ASP A 261 4.41 10.92 14.94
N ASN A 262 5.25 10.03 15.48
CA ASN A 262 6.03 9.06 14.70
C ASN A 262 6.03 7.65 15.30
N GLY A 263 6.43 6.68 14.48
CA GLY A 263 6.47 5.26 14.84
C GLY A 263 5.09 4.64 15.05
N GLY A 264 5.10 3.35 15.41
CA GLY A 264 3.88 2.58 15.64
C GLY A 264 2.84 2.75 14.52
N HIS A 265 1.59 3.05 14.89
CA HIS A 265 0.48 3.23 13.93
C HIS A 265 0.32 4.67 13.41
N THR A 266 1.28 5.56 13.66
CA THR A 266 1.32 6.84 12.94
C THR A 266 1.78 6.63 11.49
N TRP A 267 2.57 5.57 11.27
CA TRP A 267 3.31 5.25 10.04
C TRP A 267 4.24 6.37 9.55
N ASN A 268 4.57 7.33 10.40
CA ASN A 268 5.66 8.26 10.13
C ASN A 268 6.97 7.62 10.61
N PRO A 269 8.04 7.62 9.80
CA PRO A 269 9.32 7.06 10.20
C PRO A 269 9.88 7.70 11.47
N THR A 270 10.70 6.94 12.21
CA THR A 270 11.40 7.45 13.38
C THR A 270 12.90 7.57 13.11
N ALA A 271 13.52 8.60 13.68
CA ALA A 271 14.98 8.79 13.61
C ALA A 271 15.75 7.53 14.09
N ASN A 272 15.24 6.87 15.13
CA ASN A 272 15.84 5.65 15.68
C ASN A 272 15.92 4.51 14.67
N ALA A 273 14.96 4.41 13.74
CA ALA A 273 15.01 3.39 12.70
C ALA A 273 16.24 3.57 11.79
N CYS A 274 16.57 4.81 11.43
CA CYS A 274 17.78 5.11 10.66
C CYS A 274 19.06 4.80 11.45
N LEU A 275 19.08 5.20 12.73
CA LEU A 275 20.26 5.07 13.60
C LEU A 275 20.62 3.61 13.95
N SER A 276 19.76 2.65 13.63
CA SER A 276 20.08 1.22 13.73
C SER A 276 21.18 0.78 12.76
N CYS A 277 21.30 1.46 11.61
CA CYS A 277 22.21 1.10 10.53
C CYS A 277 23.10 2.26 10.05
N HIS A 278 22.72 3.51 10.36
CA HIS A 278 23.41 4.72 9.93
C HIS A 278 23.87 5.56 11.13
N ASP A 279 24.92 6.35 10.96
CA ASP A 279 25.40 7.27 12.01
C ASP A 279 24.46 8.47 12.23
N THR A 280 23.68 8.84 11.21
CA THR A 280 22.78 10.00 11.21
C THR A 280 21.51 9.71 10.41
N GLU A 281 20.42 10.39 10.75
CA GLU A 281 19.20 10.41 9.94
C GLU A 281 19.38 11.31 8.71
N PRO A 282 19.24 10.77 7.49
CA PRO A 282 19.30 11.58 6.26
C PRO A 282 17.95 12.26 5.97
N GLU A 283 17.97 13.54 5.58
CA GLU A 283 16.76 14.25 5.12
C GLU A 283 16.32 13.85 3.69
N GLY A 284 17.21 13.21 2.94
CA GLY A 284 17.00 12.77 1.57
C GLY A 284 18.28 12.30 0.89
N VAL A 285 18.16 11.84 -0.35
CA VAL A 285 19.30 11.36 -1.14
C VAL A 285 20.12 12.53 -1.67
N GLU A 286 21.42 12.53 -1.36
CA GLU A 286 22.34 13.59 -1.77
C GLU A 286 22.36 13.77 -3.29
N GLY A 287 22.14 15.02 -3.71
CA GLY A 287 22.13 15.46 -5.11
C GLY A 287 20.82 15.20 -5.86
N LEU A 288 19.85 14.49 -5.28
CA LEU A 288 18.58 14.20 -5.95
C LEU A 288 17.77 15.46 -6.24
N ASP A 289 17.75 16.45 -5.34
CA ASP A 289 17.05 17.72 -5.55
C ASP A 289 17.56 18.48 -6.76
N ALA A 290 18.89 18.52 -6.92
CA ALA A 290 19.52 19.14 -8.08
C ALA A 290 19.16 18.40 -9.37
N LEU A 291 19.11 17.05 -9.34
CA LEU A 291 18.66 16.26 -10.47
C LEU A 291 17.18 16.49 -10.80
N ARG A 292 16.29 16.51 -9.81
CA ARG A 292 14.86 16.80 -10.00
C ARG A 292 14.63 18.20 -10.60
N ALA A 293 15.32 19.21 -10.06
CA ALA A 293 15.26 20.57 -10.60
C ALA A 293 15.76 20.64 -12.05
N THR A 294 16.89 19.98 -12.34
CA THR A 294 17.44 19.90 -13.71
C THR A 294 16.46 19.22 -14.66
N LEU A 295 15.88 18.08 -14.25
CA LEU A 295 14.92 17.34 -15.05
C LEU A 295 13.66 18.17 -15.34
N LEU A 296 13.13 18.90 -14.34
CA LEU A 296 12.00 19.79 -14.56
C LEU A 296 12.32 20.87 -15.61
N VAL A 297 13.50 21.50 -15.53
CA VAL A 297 13.93 22.51 -16.51
C VAL A 297 14.04 21.92 -17.91
N GLU A 298 14.62 20.73 -18.06
CA GLU A 298 14.69 20.02 -19.35
C GLU A 298 13.29 19.73 -19.90
N LEU A 299 12.33 19.33 -19.06
CA LEU A 299 10.95 19.10 -19.47
C LEU A 299 10.23 20.40 -19.88
N GLN A 300 10.52 21.52 -19.22
CA GLN A 300 9.95 22.85 -19.52
C GLN A 300 10.56 23.51 -20.77
N THR A 301 11.72 23.04 -21.23
CA THR A 301 12.47 23.68 -22.33
C THR A 301 12.68 22.78 -23.55
N LYS A 302 12.59 21.45 -23.39
CA LYS A 302 12.73 20.47 -24.47
C LYS A 302 11.58 19.46 -24.54
N GLY A 303 10.73 19.40 -23.52
CA GLY A 303 9.59 18.49 -23.46
C GLY A 303 8.42 18.90 -24.34
N LEU A 304 8.65 19.20 -25.62
CA LEU A 304 7.65 19.66 -26.57
C LEU A 304 6.66 18.54 -26.98
N ASP A 305 5.43 18.94 -27.26
CA ASP A 305 4.41 18.11 -27.88
C ASP A 305 4.78 17.76 -29.33
N SER A 306 4.03 16.84 -29.93
CA SER A 306 4.28 16.36 -31.29
C SER A 306 4.16 17.44 -32.37
N THR A 307 3.63 18.62 -32.03
CA THR A 307 3.51 19.79 -32.93
C THR A 307 4.59 20.84 -32.68
N GLY A 308 5.41 20.70 -31.63
CA GLY A 308 6.46 21.66 -31.28
C GLY A 308 5.94 22.98 -30.69
N THR A 309 4.72 22.98 -30.15
CA THR A 309 3.99 24.19 -29.72
C THR A 309 3.78 24.30 -28.23
N LYS A 310 3.79 23.17 -27.51
CA LYS A 310 3.44 23.12 -26.08
C LYS A 310 4.43 22.23 -25.33
N TYR A 311 4.94 22.72 -24.20
CA TYR A 311 5.75 21.89 -23.30
C TYR A 311 4.87 21.05 -22.38
N ILE A 312 5.36 19.85 -22.03
CA ILE A 312 4.69 18.91 -21.14
C ILE A 312 4.57 19.45 -19.71
N PHE A 313 5.49 20.32 -19.29
CA PHE A 313 5.37 21.14 -18.09
C PHE A 313 5.42 22.62 -18.49
N ASP A 314 4.50 23.42 -17.97
CA ASP A 314 4.56 24.88 -18.15
C ASP A 314 5.64 25.52 -17.26
N ALA A 315 5.87 26.83 -17.44
CA ALA A 315 6.88 27.57 -16.67
C ALA A 315 6.65 27.59 -15.15
N ASN A 316 5.43 27.28 -14.69
CA ASN A 316 5.08 27.18 -13.27
C ASN A 316 5.24 25.75 -12.73
N GLY A 317 5.62 24.79 -13.59
CA GLY A 317 5.76 23.38 -13.22
C GLY A 317 4.45 22.60 -13.27
N ASN A 318 3.39 23.12 -13.90
CA ASN A 318 2.14 22.38 -14.04
C ASN A 318 2.18 21.45 -15.26
N LEU A 319 1.80 20.20 -15.05
CA LEU A 319 1.64 19.21 -16.12
C LEU A 319 0.58 19.66 -17.13
N GLN A 320 0.91 19.50 -18.39
CA GLN A 320 0.09 19.91 -19.53
C GLN A 320 -0.43 18.69 -20.30
N THR A 321 -1.75 18.63 -20.51
CA THR A 321 -2.35 17.64 -21.42
C THR A 321 -1.92 17.88 -22.87
N GLY A 322 -1.82 16.80 -23.65
CA GLY A 322 -1.32 16.86 -25.03
C GLY A 322 -0.90 15.49 -25.58
N THR A 323 -0.33 15.49 -26.78
CA THR A 323 0.32 14.32 -27.37
C THR A 323 1.80 14.63 -27.51
N TYR A 324 2.66 13.84 -26.87
CA TYR A 324 4.09 14.10 -26.78
C TYR A 324 4.87 12.91 -27.35
N PRO A 325 6.11 13.11 -27.83
CA PRO A 325 7.03 12.01 -28.09
C PRO A 325 7.13 11.11 -26.85
N VAL A 326 7.13 9.79 -27.03
CA VAL A 326 7.06 8.86 -25.89
C VAL A 326 8.19 9.10 -24.88
N LYS A 327 9.40 9.42 -25.34
CA LYS A 327 10.56 9.70 -24.47
C LYS A 327 10.32 10.91 -23.56
N VAL A 328 9.66 11.96 -24.07
CA VAL A 328 9.26 13.13 -23.29
C VAL A 328 8.25 12.71 -22.22
N SER A 329 7.25 11.91 -22.59
CA SER A 329 6.29 11.38 -21.61
C SER A 329 6.93 10.46 -20.58
N GLN A 330 7.88 9.61 -20.98
CA GLN A 330 8.61 8.73 -20.06
C GLN A 330 9.45 9.52 -19.05
N ALA A 331 10.19 10.53 -19.51
CA ALA A 331 10.94 11.42 -18.62
C ALA A 331 10.02 12.22 -17.68
N ALA A 332 8.88 12.69 -18.17
CA ALA A 332 7.87 13.35 -17.35
C ALA A 332 7.25 12.39 -16.31
N PHE A 333 6.95 11.16 -16.70
CA PHE A 333 6.43 10.13 -15.79
C PHE A 333 7.43 9.84 -14.67
N ASN A 334 8.71 9.70 -15.02
CA ASN A 334 9.79 9.49 -14.05
C ASN A 334 9.94 10.67 -13.10
N TYR A 335 9.86 11.91 -13.59
CA TYR A 335 9.84 13.10 -12.74
C TYR A 335 8.69 13.04 -11.73
N ILE A 336 7.47 12.71 -12.18
CA ILE A 336 6.31 12.59 -11.29
C ILE A 336 6.52 11.44 -10.29
N LEU A 337 7.01 10.29 -10.72
CA LEU A 337 7.31 9.15 -9.84
C LEU A 337 8.29 9.53 -8.71
N LEU A 338 9.36 10.26 -9.03
CA LEU A 338 10.32 10.77 -8.04
C LEU A 338 9.70 11.73 -7.03
N MET A 339 8.66 12.48 -7.43
CA MET A 339 7.93 13.37 -6.53
C MET A 339 6.90 12.61 -5.69
N GLU A 340 6.22 11.63 -6.28
CA GLU A 340 5.12 10.90 -5.65
C GLU A 340 5.54 9.81 -4.68
N ASP A 341 6.77 9.31 -4.80
CA ASP A 341 7.37 8.44 -3.80
C ASP A 341 7.47 9.12 -2.42
N ARG A 342 7.65 10.45 -2.39
CA ARG A 342 7.66 11.30 -1.18
C ARG A 342 8.68 10.92 -0.11
N SER A 343 9.64 10.03 -0.39
CA SER A 343 10.73 9.69 0.53
C SER A 343 12.02 10.48 0.28
N ASN A 344 12.00 11.47 -0.64
CA ASN A 344 13.22 12.10 -1.17
C ASN A 344 14.26 11.08 -1.67
N GLY A 345 13.78 9.97 -2.26
CA GLY A 345 14.58 8.89 -2.81
C GLY A 345 15.09 7.88 -1.79
N ILE A 346 14.81 8.05 -0.49
CA ILE A 346 15.28 7.15 0.57
C ILE A 346 14.87 5.70 0.30
N HIS A 347 13.67 5.43 -0.20
CA HIS A 347 13.24 4.05 -0.47
C HIS A 347 14.20 3.31 -1.42
N ASN A 348 14.75 3.99 -2.44
CA ASN A 348 15.74 3.40 -3.33
C ASN A 348 16.68 4.47 -3.90
N PRO A 349 17.79 4.78 -3.21
CA PRO A 349 18.64 5.91 -3.55
C PRO A 349 19.31 5.83 -4.92
N GLU A 350 19.80 4.65 -5.30
CA GLU A 350 20.46 4.43 -6.59
C GLU A 350 19.44 4.53 -7.73
N TYR A 351 18.30 3.85 -7.58
CA TYR A 351 17.21 3.93 -8.56
C TYR A 351 16.72 5.37 -8.75
N ALA A 352 16.56 6.14 -7.67
CA ALA A 352 16.12 7.53 -7.76
C ALA A 352 17.08 8.40 -8.59
N LYS A 353 18.39 8.26 -8.35
CA LYS A 353 19.42 9.04 -9.06
C LYS A 353 19.54 8.61 -10.52
N ASP A 354 19.53 7.31 -10.79
CA ASP A 354 19.64 6.78 -12.14
C ASP A 354 18.39 7.10 -12.98
N LEU A 355 17.20 6.98 -12.39
CA LEU A 355 15.95 7.33 -13.06
C LEU A 355 15.92 8.81 -13.46
N ALA A 356 16.35 9.71 -12.57
CA ALA A 356 16.45 11.14 -12.88
C ALA A 356 17.52 11.41 -13.96
N THR A 357 18.71 10.84 -13.81
CA THR A 357 19.84 11.04 -14.73
C THR A 357 19.53 10.53 -16.14
N ASN A 358 18.96 9.34 -16.26
CA ASN A 358 18.59 8.76 -17.55
C ASN A 358 17.47 9.56 -18.23
N SER A 359 16.55 10.12 -17.45
CA SER A 359 15.50 11.01 -17.97
C SER A 359 16.07 12.32 -18.51
N ILE A 360 17.02 12.94 -17.80
CA ILE A 360 17.74 14.14 -18.26
C ILE A 360 18.50 13.84 -19.56
N ASN A 361 19.30 12.76 -19.56
CA ASN A 361 20.09 12.35 -20.73
C ASN A 361 19.20 12.05 -21.94
N ALA A 362 18.04 11.43 -21.72
CA ALA A 362 17.09 11.14 -22.79
C ALA A 362 16.54 12.41 -23.43
N LEU A 363 16.27 13.47 -22.65
CA LEU A 363 15.80 14.77 -23.15
C LEU A 363 16.90 15.58 -23.83
N GLN A 364 18.13 15.51 -23.32
CA GLN A 364 19.27 16.22 -23.89
C GLN A 364 19.74 15.64 -25.23
N ASN A 365 19.51 14.34 -25.44
CA ASN A 365 19.84 13.63 -26.68
C ASN A 365 18.62 13.40 -27.59
N ASN A 366 17.49 14.06 -27.31
CA ASN A 366 16.23 13.88 -28.05
C ASN A 366 16.16 14.68 -29.35
#